data_AF-A0A2V8EVZ9-F1
#
_entry.id   AF-A0A2V8EVZ9-F1
#
_cell.length_a   1.000
_cell.length_b   1.000
_cell.length_c   1.000
_cell.angle_alpha   90.00
_cell.angle_beta   90.00
_cell.angle_gamma   90.00
#
_symmetry.space_group_name_H-M   'P 1'
#
loop_
_entity.id
_entity.type
_entity.pdbx_description
1 polymer ?
#
loop_
_entity_poly.entity_id
_entity_poly.type
_entity_poly.pdbx_seq_one_letter_code
_entity_poly.pdbx_strand_id
1 'polypeptide(L)' 'MVVEEGRELLSADVRARHRLGGPSTVQAALAALTREDLVARDADRYVVVDSLLREWVARQTF' A
#
# COMPACT_ATOMS: atom_id res chain seq x y z
N MET A 1 7.32 -6.44 9.62
CA MET A 1 6.82 -7.00 8.33
C MET A 1 5.98 -5.92 7.68
N VAL A 2 6.62 -5.04 6.90
CA VAL A 2 5.98 -3.92 6.20
C VAL A 2 5.81 -4.37 4.76
N VAL A 3 4.73 -5.14 4.54
CA VAL A 3 4.21 -5.71 3.28
C VAL A 3 5.16 -5.56 2.08
N GLU A 4 6.09 -6.50 1.92
CA GLU A 4 7.01 -6.62 0.76
C GLU A 4 7.50 -5.28 0.17
N GLU A 5 7.89 -4.33 1.01
CA GLU A 5 8.38 -2.99 0.58
C GLU A 5 7.44 -2.22 -0.37
N GLY A 6 6.15 -2.55 -0.41
CA GLY A 6 5.18 -1.95 -1.33
C GLY A 6 5.24 -2.50 -2.76
N ARG A 7 5.95 -3.61 -2.99
CA ARG A 7 5.99 -4.33 -4.26
C ARG A 7 4.84 -5.33 -4.36
N GLU A 8 4.54 -5.73 -5.60
CA GLU A 8 3.63 -6.83 -5.91
C GLU A 8 2.22 -6.73 -5.30
N LEU A 9 1.74 -5.53 -4.92
CA LEU A 9 0.40 -5.33 -4.35
C LEU A 9 -0.74 -5.80 -5.29
N LEU A 10 -0.44 -5.95 -6.58
CA LEU A 10 -1.34 -6.47 -7.61
C LEU A 10 -1.12 -7.96 -7.93
N SER A 11 -0.22 -8.67 -7.24
CA SER A 11 -0.08 -10.11 -7.38
C SER A 11 -1.22 -10.84 -6.66
N ALA A 12 -1.59 -12.02 -7.15
CA ALA A 12 -2.67 -12.81 -6.55
C ALA A 12 -2.30 -13.27 -5.12
N ASP A 13 -1.05 -13.69 -4.93
CA ASP A 13 -0.53 -14.17 -3.64
C ASP A 13 -0.54 -13.10 -2.55
N VAL A 14 -0.08 -11.87 -2.84
CA VAL A 14 -0.10 -10.76 -1.88
C VAL A 14 -1.53 -10.39 -1.50
N ARG A 15 -2.44 -10.31 -2.49
CA ARG A 15 -3.85 -10.02 -2.19
C ARG A 15 -4.51 -11.11 -1.36
N ALA A 16 -4.24 -12.39 -1.64
CA ALA A 16 -4.78 -13.50 -0.87
C ALA A 16 -4.26 -13.50 0.57
N ARG A 17 -2.94 -13.32 0.75
CA ARG A 17 -2.28 -13.26 2.07
C ARG A 17 -2.82 -12.13 2.94
N HIS A 18 -3.07 -10.96 2.35
CA HIS A 18 -3.55 -9.77 3.06
C HIS A 18 -5.06 -9.55 2.94
N ARG A 19 -5.81 -10.51 2.38
CA ARG A 19 -7.26 -10.45 2.16
C ARG A 19 -7.72 -9.15 1.46
N LEU A 20 -6.92 -8.68 0.52
CA LEU A 20 -7.24 -7.50 -0.29
C LEU A 20 -8.37 -7.84 -1.28
N GLY A 21 -9.11 -6.81 -1.71
CA GLY A 21 -10.14 -6.94 -2.75
C GLY A 21 -9.57 -7.33 -4.11
N GLY A 22 -10.40 -7.31 -5.15
CA GLY A 22 -9.93 -7.58 -6.52
C GLY A 22 -8.84 -6.59 -6.98
N PRO A 23 -8.06 -6.93 -8.03
CA PRO A 23 -7.01 -6.05 -8.55
C PRO A 23 -7.50 -4.62 -8.82
N SER A 24 -8.69 -4.47 -9.39
CA SER A 24 -9.31 -3.18 -9.69
C SER A 24 -9.64 -2.36 -8.42
N THR A 25 -10.07 -3.01 -7.35
CA THR A 25 -10.31 -2.36 -6.06
C THR A 25 -9.00 -1.87 -5.44
N VAL A 26 -7.95 -2.68 -5.49
CA VAL A 26 -6.61 -2.31 -4.98
C VAL A 26 -6.04 -1.14 -5.79
N GLN A 27 -6.18 -1.17 -7.12
CA GLN A 27 -5.75 -0.07 -7.99
C GLN A 27 -6.51 1.23 -7.69
N ALA A 28 -7.82 1.16 -7.50
CA ALA A 28 -8.63 2.34 -7.17
C ALA A 28 -8.22 2.95 -5.81
N ALA A 29 -7.95 2.10 -4.81
CA ALA A 29 -7.46 2.55 -3.51
C ALA A 29 -6.08 3.21 -3.61
N LEU A 30 -5.12 2.59 -4.33
CA LEU A 30 -3.80 3.17 -4.53
C LEU A 30 -3.86 4.50 -5.31
N ALA A 31 -4.74 4.61 -6.30
CA ALA A 31 -4.95 5.85 -7.03
C ALA A 31 -5.51 6.96 -6.12
N ALA A 32 -6.47 6.63 -5.25
CA ALA A 32 -7.02 7.58 -4.29
C ALA A 32 -5.95 8.05 -3.29
N LEU A 33 -5.20 7.13 -2.69
CA LEU A 33 -4.13 7.45 -1.75
C LEU A 33 -3.00 8.27 -2.39
N THR A 34 -2.70 8.03 -3.68
CA THR A 34 -1.72 8.81 -4.43
C THR A 34 -2.22 10.23 -4.66
N ARG A 35 -3.50 10.40 -5.00
CA ARG A 35 -4.12 11.71 -5.22
C ARG A 35 -4.16 12.57 -3.95
N GLU A 36 -4.21 11.93 -2.79
CA GLU A 36 -4.23 12.59 -1.47
C GLU A 36 -2.81 12.82 -0.91
N ASP A 37 -1.77 12.57 -1.70
CA ASP A 37 -0.36 12.69 -1.30
C ASP A 37 0.00 11.86 -0.06
N LEU A 38 -0.72 10.76 0.18
CA LEU A 38 -0.49 9.86 1.31
C LEU A 38 0.53 8.77 0.96
N VAL A 39 0.47 8.28 -0.28
CA VAL A 39 1.43 7.31 -0.83
C VAL A 39 1.98 7.81 -2.15
N ALA A 40 3.22 7.44 -2.47
CA ALA A 40 3.82 7.69 -3.78
C ALA A 40 4.24 6.38 -4.43
N ARG A 41 4.25 6.37 -5.77
CA ARG A 41 4.85 5.29 -6.53
C ARG A 41 6.31 5.61 -6.79
N ASP A 42 7.20 4.81 -6.23
CA ASP A 42 8.64 4.84 -6.45
C ASP A 42 9.01 3.61 -7.29
N ALA A 43 9.32 3.81 -8.58
CA ALA A 43 9.57 2.74 -9.54
C ALA A 43 8.49 1.63 -9.53
N ASP A 44 8.83 0.48 -8.95
CA ASP A 44 8.01 -0.73 -8.86
C ASP A 44 7.30 -0.92 -7.52
N ARG A 45 7.38 0.07 -6.62
CA ARG A 45 6.80 0.00 -5.28
C ARG A 45 5.98 1.23 -4.89
N TYR A 46 5.09 1.04 -3.92
CA TYR A 46 4.37 2.12 -3.26
C TYR A 46 4.97 2.41 -1.88
N VAL A 47 5.24 3.67 -1.59
CA VAL A 47 5.81 4.13 -0.32
C VAL A 47 4.88 5.11 0.37
N VAL A 48 4.74 5.01 1.70
CA VAL A 48 3.99 5.98 2.50
C VAL A 48 4.83 7.25 2.63
N VAL A 49 4.34 8.37 2.10
CA VAL A 49 5.06 9.65 2.11
C VAL A 49 4.52 10.62 3.16
N ASP A 50 3.25 10.48 3.55
CA ASP A 50 2.71 11.22 4.67
C ASP A 50 3.29 10.74 6.00
N SER A 51 3.78 11.68 6.80
CA SER A 51 4.49 11.39 8.05
C SER A 51 3.55 10.88 9.14
N LEU A 52 2.33 11.42 9.21
CA LEU A 52 1.34 11.02 10.20
C LEU A 52 0.83 9.60 9.93
N LEU A 53 0.49 9.30 8.68
CA LEU A 53 0.08 7.99 8.23
C LEU A 53 1.19 6.96 8.45
N ARG A 54 2.44 7.30 8.14
CA ARG A 54 3.59 6.44 8.39
C ARG A 54 3.72 6.08 9.87
N GLU A 55 3.60 7.07 10.76
CA GLU A 55 3.67 6.84 12.20
C GLU A 55 2.50 5.98 12.70
N TRP A 56 1.29 6.27 12.23
CA TRP A 56 0.10 5.50 12.59
C TRP A 56 0.21 4.04 12.14
N VAL A 57 0.63 3.77 10.90
CA VAL A 57 0.86 2.40 10.39
C VAL A 57 1.92 1.69 11.22
N ALA A 58 3.02 2.37 11.57
CA ALA A 58 4.09 1.77 12.37
C ALA A 58 3.57 1.30 13.72
N ARG A 59 2.75 2.10 14.42
CA ARG A 59 2.14 1.73 15.70
C ARG A 59 1.23 0.49 15.63
N GLN A 60 0.67 0.19 14.47
CA GLN A 60 -0.26 -0.91 14.27
C GLN A 60 0.39 -2.20 13.76
N THR A 61 1.68 -2.14 13.39
CA THR A 61 2.44 -3.27 12.85
C THR A 61 3.54 -3.80 13.77
N PHE A 62 3.72 -3.18 14.95
CA PHE A 62 4.45 -3.72 16.10
C PHE A 62 3.49 -4.46 17.04
#